data_AF-A0A7Y5NJ88-F1
#
_entry.id   AF-A0A7Y5NJ88-F1
#
_cell.length_a   1.000
_cell.length_b   1.000
_cell.length_c   1.000
_cell.angle_alpha   90.00
_cell.angle_beta   90.00
_cell.angle_gamma   90.00
#
_symmetry.space_group_name_H-M   'P 1'
#
loop_
_entity.id
_entity.type
_entity.pdbx_description
1 polymer ?
#
loop_
_entity_poly.entity_id
_entity_poly.type
_entity_poly.pdbx_seq_one_letter_code
_entity_poly.pdbx_strand_id
1 'polypeptide(L)'
;MSKLETPQFKTYEEEAAFWDNLDTAPYMEDDGEWFRFETPNQRAIRVAILPNVATELSQRARAQGVSMETLVNALLIERMQESAATS
;
A
#
# COMPACT_ATOMS: atom_id res chain seq x y z
N MET A 1 22.25 15.40 -14.85
CA MET A 1 21.39 14.47 -15.61
C MET A 1 21.95 14.34 -17.01
N SER A 2 22.39 13.14 -17.37
CA SER A 2 22.87 12.86 -18.71
C SER A 2 21.67 12.75 -19.66
N LYS A 3 21.81 13.18 -20.91
CA LYS A 3 20.77 12.99 -21.92
C LYS A 3 20.98 11.60 -22.54
N LEU A 4 19.94 10.77 -22.60
CA LEU A 4 20.03 9.49 -23.29
C LEU A 4 20.13 9.78 -24.79
N GLU A 5 21.26 9.41 -25.40
CA GLU A 5 21.46 9.51 -26.85
C GLU A 5 21.13 8.17 -27.49
N THR A 6 19.99 8.10 -28.18
CA THR A 6 19.57 6.90 -28.90
C THR A 6 20.28 6.83 -30.26
N PRO A 7 21.07 5.78 -30.55
CA PRO A 7 21.71 5.62 -31.85
C PRO A 7 20.70 5.27 -32.95
N GLN A 8 21.07 5.44 -34.22
CA GLN A 8 20.28 4.92 -35.34
C GLN A 8 20.58 3.43 -35.54
N PHE A 9 19.57 2.58 -35.33
CA PHE A 9 19.69 1.13 -35.51
C PHE A 9 19.52 0.75 -36.97
N LYS A 10 20.29 -0.25 -37.44
CA LYS A 10 20.15 -0.77 -38.81
C LYS A 10 19.27 -2.01 -38.86
N THR A 11 19.10 -2.69 -37.73
CA THR A 11 18.31 -3.92 -37.58
C THR A 11 17.51 -3.90 -36.27
N TYR A 12 16.44 -4.70 -36.22
CA TYR A 12 15.62 -4.82 -35.02
C TYR A 12 16.36 -5.52 -33.88
N GLU A 13 17.23 -6.47 -34.20
CA GLU A 13 18.02 -7.20 -33.22
C GLU A 13 19.05 -6.30 -32.51
N GLU A 14 19.64 -5.33 -33.21
CA GLU A 14 20.53 -4.31 -32.63
C GLU A 14 19.79 -3.38 -31.67
N GLU A 15 18.56 -3.01 -32.01
CA GLU A 15 17.70 -2.18 -31.15
C GLU A 15 17.32 -2.93 -29.87
N ALA A 16 16.89 -4.19 -29.99
CA ALA A 16 16.55 -5.02 -28.83
C ALA A 16 17.74 -5.20 -27.89
N ALA A 17 18.93 -5.51 -28.44
CA ALA A 17 20.14 -5.66 -27.65
C ALA A 17 20.56 -4.36 -26.94
N PHE A 18 20.28 -3.19 -27.52
CA PHE A 18 20.56 -1.91 -26.85
C PHE A 18 19.64 -1.69 -25.65
N TRP A 19 18.34 -1.90 -25.81
CA TRP A 19 17.37 -1.72 -24.72
C TRP A 19 17.54 -2.73 -23.60
N ASP A 20 17.90 -3.98 -23.92
CA ASP A 20 18.12 -5.04 -22.93
C ASP A 20 19.35 -4.78 -22.04
N ASN A 21 20.34 -4.02 -22.53
CA ASN A 21 21.59 -3.75 -21.82
C ASN A 21 21.71 -2.30 -21.32
N LEU A 22 20.70 -1.45 -21.55
CA LEU A 22 20.74 -0.06 -21.13
C LEU A 22 20.46 0.07 -19.63
N ASP A 23 21.43 0.59 -18.89
CA ASP A 23 21.22 1.08 -17.52
C ASP A 23 20.55 2.45 -17.57
N THR A 24 19.31 2.53 -17.09
CA THR A 24 18.54 3.78 -17.04
C THR A 24 18.86 4.62 -15.80
N ALA A 25 19.53 4.08 -14.79
CA ALA A 25 19.79 4.78 -13.52
C ALA A 25 20.51 6.13 -13.69
N PRO A 26 21.49 6.31 -14.59
CA PRO A 26 22.16 7.61 -14.80
C PRO A 26 21.29 8.69 -15.48
N TYR A 27 20.14 8.29 -16.05
CA TYR A 27 19.23 9.14 -16.81
C TYR A 27 17.93 9.46 -16.04
N MET A 28 17.71 8.81 -14.91
CA MET A 28 16.54 8.99 -14.06
C MET A 28 16.83 10.05 -12.99
N GLU A 29 15.85 10.94 -12.75
CA GLU A 29 15.91 11.90 -11.66
C GLU A 29 15.60 11.20 -10.35
N ASP A 30 16.55 11.21 -9.41
CA ASP A 30 16.31 10.79 -8.03
C ASP A 30 15.66 11.94 -7.25
N ASP A 31 14.36 12.12 -7.44
CA ASP A 31 13.54 13.11 -6.73
C ASP A 31 13.00 12.59 -5.38
N GLY A 32 13.35 11.35 -5.01
CA GLY A 32 12.88 10.69 -3.79
C GLY A 32 11.40 10.30 -3.80
N GLU A 33 10.67 10.48 -4.91
CA GLU A 33 9.25 10.10 -5.01
C GLU A 33 9.05 8.65 -5.46
N TRP A 34 10.09 7.99 -5.97
CA TRP A 34 10.03 6.63 -6.50
C TRP A 34 9.56 5.57 -5.48
N PHE A 35 9.66 5.85 -4.17
CA PHE A 35 9.27 4.92 -3.10
C PHE A 35 8.60 5.59 -1.89
N ARG A 36 7.87 6.69 -2.09
CA ARG A 36 7.15 7.31 -0.97
C ARG A 36 5.84 6.55 -0.69
N PHE A 37 5.95 5.47 0.06
CA PHE A 37 4.77 4.87 0.69
C PHE A 37 4.31 5.84 1.77
N GLU A 38 3.20 6.54 1.54
CA GLU A 38 2.44 7.14 2.63
C GLU A 38 1.94 5.99 3.50
N THR A 39 2.73 5.58 4.48
CA THR A 39 2.21 4.88 5.64
C THR A 39 1.67 5.96 6.55
N PRO A 40 0.36 6.27 6.55
CA PRO A 40 -0.18 7.11 7.61
C PRO A 40 0.16 6.36 8.91
N ASN A 41 1.07 6.92 9.69
CA ASN A 41 1.38 6.46 11.04
C ASN A 41 0.14 6.78 11.90
N GLN A 42 -0.97 6.11 11.63
CA GLN A 42 -2.16 6.14 12.46
C GLN A 42 -1.74 5.48 13.77
N ARG A 43 -1.55 6.30 14.80
CA ARG A 43 -1.22 5.80 16.14
C ARG A 43 -2.35 4.90 16.59
N ALA A 44 -2.08 3.60 16.70
CA ALA A 44 -3.02 2.66 17.28
C ALA A 44 -3.36 3.08 18.72
N ILE A 45 -4.65 3.24 19.01
CA ILE A 45 -5.15 3.50 20.36
C ILE A 45 -5.41 2.16 21.03
N ARG A 46 -4.86 1.96 22.23
CA ARG A 46 -5.10 0.74 23.02
C ARG A 46 -6.37 0.91 23.85
N VAL A 47 -7.31 -0.02 23.69
CA VAL A 47 -8.55 -0.08 24.46
C VAL A 47 -8.59 -1.41 25.21
N ALA A 48 -8.98 -1.39 26.48
CA ALA A 48 -9.20 -2.61 27.24
C ALA A 48 -10.47 -3.32 26.76
N ILE A 49 -10.34 -4.57 26.29
CA ILE A 49 -11.45 -5.41 25.85
C ILE A 49 -11.54 -6.63 26.78
N LEU A 50 -12.75 -7.01 27.16
CA LEU A 50 -12.98 -8.19 28.00
C LEU A 50 -12.49 -9.47 27.29
N PRO A 51 -11.92 -10.46 28.02
CA PRO A 51 -11.31 -11.64 27.40
C PRO A 51 -12.27 -12.47 26.52
N ASN A 52 -13.53 -12.61 26.94
CA ASN A 52 -14.56 -13.30 26.18
C ASN A 52 -14.88 -12.57 24.86
N VAL A 53 -14.96 -11.24 24.91
CA VAL A 53 -15.21 -10.41 23.71
C VAL A 53 -14.03 -10.48 22.75
N ALA A 54 -12.80 -10.40 23.26
CA ALA A 54 -11.60 -10.51 22.44
C ALA A 54 -11.50 -11.86 21.72
N THR A 55 -11.87 -12.95 22.41
CA THR A 55 -11.90 -14.30 21.84
C THR A 55 -12.90 -14.38 20.68
N GLU A 56 -14.09 -13.82 20.88
CA GLU A 56 -15.18 -13.80 19.90
C GLU A 56 -14.78 -12.99 18.65
N LEU A 57 -14.25 -11.78 18.85
CA LEU A 57 -13.76 -10.93 17.77
C LEU A 57 -12.65 -11.62 16.97
N SER A 58 -11.75 -12.35 17.63
CA SER A 58 -10.70 -13.11 16.94
C SER A 58 -11.27 -14.23 16.05
N GLN A 59 -12.27 -14.96 16.55
CA GLN A 59 -12.94 -16.00 15.77
C GLN A 59 -13.68 -15.42 14.56
N ARG A 60 -14.40 -14.30 14.73
CA ARG A 60 -15.08 -13.61 13.63
C ARG A 60 -14.11 -13.09 12.58
N ALA A 61 -13.04 -12.42 12.99
CA ALA A 61 -12.04 -11.87 12.08
C ALA A 61 -11.42 -12.99 11.22
N ARG A 62 -11.08 -14.13 11.84
CA ARG A 62 -10.59 -15.32 11.12
C ARG A 62 -11.60 -15.89 10.14
N ALA A 63 -12.86 -16.03 10.55
CA ALA A 63 -13.91 -16.55 9.69
C ALA A 63 -14.17 -15.65 8.46
N GLN A 64 -13.94 -14.34 8.61
CA GLN A 64 -14.08 -13.34 7.55
C GLN A 64 -12.79 -13.11 6.74
N GLY A 65 -11.67 -13.74 7.11
CA GLY A 65 -10.38 -13.56 6.43
C GLY A 65 -9.77 -12.17 6.60
N VAL A 66 -10.16 -11.43 7.64
CA VAL A 66 -9.68 -10.06 7.91
C VAL A 66 -8.90 -10.01 9.22
N SER A 67 -8.12 -8.93 9.41
CA SER A 67 -7.45 -8.68 10.68
C SER A 67 -8.47 -8.29 11.77
N MET A 68 -8.11 -8.52 13.04
CA MET A 68 -8.92 -8.09 14.18
C MET A 68 -9.09 -6.56 14.20
N GLU A 69 -8.04 -5.83 13.83
CA GLU A 69 -8.08 -4.36 13.71
C GLU A 69 -9.10 -3.92 12.66
N THR A 70 -9.07 -4.52 11.47
CA THR A 70 -9.99 -4.23 10.37
C THR A 70 -11.45 -4.45 10.81
N LEU A 71 -11.73 -5.60 11.44
CA LEU A 71 -13.07 -5.93 11.92
C LEU A 71 -13.56 -4.91 12.95
N VAL A 72 -12.72 -4.58 13.94
CA VAL A 72 -13.09 -3.64 15.01
C VAL A 72 -13.33 -2.24 14.44
N ASN A 73 -12.47 -1.76 13.54
CA ASN A 73 -12.64 -0.45 12.93
C ASN A 73 -13.93 -0.38 12.10
N ALA A 74 -14.25 -1.40 11.30
CA ALA A 74 -15.50 -1.45 10.54
C ALA A 74 -16.73 -1.37 11.46
N LEU A 75 -16.77 -2.18 12.52
CA LEU A 75 -17.87 -2.18 13.49
C LEU A 75 -18.02 -0.83 14.19
N LEU A 76 -16.91 -0.17 14.57
CA LEU A 76 -16.96 1.15 15.21
C LEU A 76 -17.50 2.22 14.25
N ILE A 77 -17.05 2.20 12.99
CA ILE A 77 -17.51 3.13 11.96
C ILE A 77 -19.02 2.96 11.71
N GLU A 78 -19.48 1.73 11.53
CA GLU A 78 -20.91 1.42 11.36
C GLU A 78 -21.76 1.98 12.50
N ARG A 79 -21.33 1.77 13.76
CA ARG A 79 -22.05 2.26 14.94
C ARG A 79 -22.05 3.77 15.07
N MET A 80 -20.96 4.43 14.68
CA MET A 80 -20.89 5.89 14.64
C MET A 80 -21.85 6.46 13.60
N GLN A 81 -21.96 5.81 12.43
CA GLN A 81 -22.89 6.22 11.37
C GLN A 81 -24.36 6.02 11.77
N GLU A 82 -24.70 4.89 12.38
CA GLU A 82 -26.05 4.61 12.90
C GLU A 82 -26.46 5.63 13.97
N SER A 83 -25.56 5.97 14.88
CA SER A 83 -25.81 6.96 15.94
C SER A 83 -26.02 8.37 15.38
N ALA A 84 -25.26 8.73 14.34
CA ALA A 84 -25.39 10.03 13.67
C ALA A 84 -26.68 10.14 12.85
N ALA A 85 -27.20 9.04 12.29
CA ALA A 85 -28.46 9.04 11.54
C ALA A 85 -29.72 9.14 12.42
N THR A 86 -29.58 8.88 13.72
CA THR A 86 -30.69 8.88 14.70
C THR A 86 -30.72 10.16 15.56
N SER A 87 -29.74 11.06 15.37
CA SER A 87 -29.61 12.35 16.07
C SER A 87 -30.02 13.51 15.16
#